data_AF-A0A2H3P571-F1
#
_entry.id   AF-A0A2H3P571-F1
#
_cell.length_a   1.000
_cell.length_b   1.000
_cell.length_c   1.000
_cell.angle_alpha   90.00
_cell.angle_beta   90.00
_cell.angle_gamma   90.00
#
_symmetry.space_group_name_H-M   'P 1'
#
loop_
_entity.id
_entity.type
_entity.pdbx_description
1 polymer ?
#
loop_
_entity_poly.entity_id
_entity_poly.type
_entity_poly.pdbx_seq_one_letter_code
_entity_poly.pdbx_strand_id
1 'polypeptide(L)'
;MMHPIRSLRFSSAHSSLALGILFILSFALLAGCGSDGDGPPPSDLEGTYTFDRFEFAVQGVNNFDILSDTLVTSDRSPRMEFFGGDATVNLVYRIEGSDGSSTVSGQFSTRRNNEVLVDFSREDEESRRELLLPEIIRFDIIDGGLRLNADQERNEVDLRGYAPGRYAGLTQPVNGTLVLRLNRIAETPAAVWYDAHE
;
A
#
# COMPACT_ATOMS: atom_id res chain seq x y z
N MET A 1 -89.16 -14.63 36.63
CA MET A 1 -90.22 -13.80 36.01
C MET A 1 -90.02 -13.80 34.50
N MET A 2 -91.08 -14.19 33.77
CA MET A 2 -91.48 -13.80 32.41
C MET A 2 -90.48 -13.78 31.23
N HIS A 3 -90.67 -14.78 30.36
CA HIS A 3 -90.93 -14.72 28.91
C HIS A 3 -89.87 -14.30 27.85
N PRO A 4 -90.03 -14.78 26.59
CA PRO A 4 -88.95 -15.11 25.65
C PRO A 4 -89.15 -14.53 24.21
N ILE A 5 -88.33 -15.02 23.25
CA ILE A 5 -88.56 -15.16 21.78
C ILE A 5 -88.40 -13.95 20.84
N ARG A 6 -87.46 -14.08 19.88
CA ARG A 6 -87.62 -13.97 18.40
C ARG A 6 -86.30 -14.43 17.75
N SER A 7 -86.17 -15.66 17.20
CA SER A 7 -86.52 -16.12 15.84
C SER A 7 -86.07 -15.14 14.73
N LEU A 8 -84.99 -15.41 13.98
CA LEU A 8 -84.83 -16.32 12.82
C LEU A 8 -84.80 -15.51 11.49
N ARG A 9 -83.72 -15.61 10.70
CA ARG A 9 -83.68 -16.27 9.37
C ARG A 9 -82.56 -15.77 8.44
N PHE A 10 -81.81 -16.76 7.92
CA PHE A 10 -81.37 -17.00 6.52
C PHE A 10 -80.70 -15.90 5.69
N SER A 11 -79.52 -16.19 5.13
CA SER A 11 -79.32 -16.59 3.71
C SER A 11 -77.82 -16.88 3.43
N SER A 12 -77.44 -18.13 3.13
CA SER A 12 -76.90 -18.61 1.83
C SER A 12 -75.73 -17.77 1.27
N ALA A 13 -74.49 -18.28 1.33
CA ALA A 13 -73.85 -19.16 0.34
C ALA A 13 -73.14 -18.40 -0.80
N HIS A 14 -71.86 -18.75 -1.02
CA HIS A 14 -71.01 -18.71 -2.23
C HIS A 14 -69.56 -18.65 -1.71
N SER A 15 -68.88 -19.78 -1.49
CA SER A 15 -68.26 -20.67 -2.48
C SER A 15 -67.22 -19.99 -3.38
N SER A 16 -66.02 -20.60 -3.34
CA SER A 16 -65.02 -20.69 -4.42
C SER A 16 -63.81 -19.73 -4.35
N LEU A 17 -62.71 -20.30 -3.85
CA LEU A 17 -61.44 -20.50 -4.56
C LEU A 17 -60.80 -19.30 -5.30
N ALA A 18 -59.66 -18.84 -4.76
CA ALA A 18 -58.38 -18.73 -5.49
C ALA A 18 -57.33 -18.11 -4.55
N LEU A 19 -56.39 -18.90 -4.02
CA LEU A 19 -54.97 -18.87 -4.40
C LEU A 19 -54.43 -17.45 -4.68
N GLY A 20 -53.73 -16.89 -3.68
CA GLY A 20 -52.92 -15.69 -3.81
C GLY A 20 -51.83 -15.71 -2.76
N ILE A 21 -50.79 -16.49 -3.01
CA ILE A 21 -49.58 -16.62 -2.20
C ILE A 21 -48.91 -15.23 -2.13
N LEU A 22 -49.07 -14.52 -1.02
CA LEU A 22 -48.28 -13.34 -0.71
C LEU A 22 -47.12 -13.76 0.19
N PHE A 23 -46.09 -14.31 -0.44
CA PHE A 23 -44.84 -14.71 0.22
C PHE A 23 -44.03 -13.46 0.56
N ILE A 24 -43.98 -13.15 1.86
CA ILE A 24 -42.88 -12.56 2.62
C ILE A 24 -41.80 -11.85 1.76
N LEU A 25 -41.94 -10.54 1.61
CA LEU A 25 -40.86 -9.65 1.15
C LEU A 25 -40.47 -8.73 2.30
N SER A 26 -39.96 -9.35 3.36
CA SER A 26 -39.28 -8.69 4.48
C SER A 26 -37.76 -8.87 4.34
N PHE A 27 -37.20 -8.52 3.17
CA PHE A 27 -35.78 -8.23 3.08
C PHE A 27 -35.58 -6.78 3.53
N ALA A 28 -35.56 -6.60 4.85
CA ALA A 28 -34.86 -5.46 5.42
C ALA A 28 -33.41 -5.59 4.98
N LEU A 29 -33.04 -4.81 3.96
CA LEU A 29 -31.68 -4.52 3.55
C LEU A 29 -30.97 -3.84 4.74
N LEU A 30 -30.58 -4.63 5.73
CA LEU A 30 -29.34 -4.41 6.45
C LEU A 30 -28.22 -4.91 5.55
N ALA A 31 -28.09 -4.29 4.37
CA ALA A 31 -26.76 -4.07 3.84
C ALA A 31 -26.11 -3.18 4.88
N GLY A 32 -25.37 -3.81 5.80
CA GLY A 32 -24.33 -3.11 6.54
C GLY A 32 -23.48 -2.43 5.48
N CYS A 33 -23.75 -1.15 5.26
CA CYS A 33 -22.87 -0.25 4.57
C CYS A 33 -21.67 -0.06 5.51
N GLY A 34 -20.86 -1.11 5.64
CA GLY A 34 -19.49 -0.99 6.04
C GLY A 34 -18.84 -0.24 4.90
N SER A 35 -18.94 1.09 4.93
CA SER A 35 -18.09 1.91 4.10
C SER A 35 -16.68 1.55 4.51
N ASP A 36 -16.00 0.74 3.70
CA ASP A 36 -14.56 0.70 3.53
C ASP A 36 -14.23 1.79 2.51
N GLY A 37 -14.52 3.04 2.84
CA GLY A 37 -14.07 4.22 2.12
C GLY A 37 -12.60 4.12 1.77
N ASP A 38 -12.26 4.47 0.56
CA ASP A 38 -10.91 4.31 0.06
C ASP A 38 -9.93 5.21 0.84
N GLY A 39 -8.64 4.82 0.85
CA GLY A 39 -7.57 5.73 1.26
C GLY A 39 -7.50 6.97 0.35
N PRO A 40 -6.55 7.89 0.55
CA PRO A 40 -6.33 8.97 -0.42
C PRO A 40 -6.17 8.36 -1.83
N PRO A 41 -6.75 8.94 -2.89
CA PRO A 41 -6.62 8.37 -4.23
C PRO A 41 -5.13 8.22 -4.59
N PRO A 42 -4.72 7.16 -5.31
CA PRO A 42 -3.33 6.94 -5.70
C PRO A 42 -2.66 8.14 -6.38
N SER A 43 -3.44 8.96 -7.08
CA SER A 43 -3.00 10.23 -7.69
C SER A 43 -2.39 11.22 -6.69
N ASP A 44 -2.79 11.18 -5.43
CA ASP A 44 -2.25 12.08 -4.40
C ASP A 44 -0.77 11.76 -4.10
N LEU A 45 -0.36 10.51 -4.34
CA LEU A 45 1.01 10.03 -4.15
C LEU A 45 1.87 10.12 -5.41
N GLU A 46 1.30 10.48 -6.56
CA GLU A 46 2.03 10.59 -7.83
C GLU A 46 3.26 11.50 -7.73
N GLY A 47 4.36 11.10 -8.36
CA GLY A 47 5.60 11.87 -8.40
C GLY A 47 6.82 11.08 -7.93
N THR A 48 7.93 11.81 -7.79
CA THR A 48 9.24 11.22 -7.47
C THR A 48 9.63 11.49 -6.02
N TYR A 49 10.16 10.47 -5.35
CA TYR A 49 10.63 10.50 -3.98
C TYR A 49 12.08 10.06 -3.91
N THR A 50 12.87 10.73 -3.08
CA THR A 50 14.26 10.36 -2.80
C THR A 50 14.38 9.82 -1.39
N PHE A 51 15.33 8.90 -1.19
CA PHE A 51 15.61 8.35 0.13
C PHE A 51 16.50 9.32 0.91
N ASP A 52 16.01 9.79 2.06
CA ASP A 52 16.86 10.38 3.11
C ASP A 52 17.37 9.30 4.08
N ARG A 53 16.68 8.16 4.18
CA ARG A 53 17.15 6.98 4.89
C ARG A 53 16.76 5.68 4.19
N PHE A 54 17.74 4.82 3.98
CA PHE A 54 17.55 3.44 3.57
C PHE A 54 18.58 2.61 4.33
N GLU A 55 18.17 2.11 5.49
CA GLU A 55 19.09 1.48 6.45
C GLU A 55 18.46 0.21 7.02
N PHE A 56 19.28 -0.82 7.19
CA PHE A 56 18.93 -1.96 8.04
C PHE A 56 19.54 -1.78 9.42
N ALA A 57 18.69 -1.38 10.37
CA ALA A 57 19.06 -1.15 11.77
C ALA A 57 19.10 -2.47 12.54
N VAL A 58 20.25 -2.78 13.13
CA VAL A 58 20.49 -4.06 13.82
C VAL A 58 20.96 -3.79 15.24
N GLN A 59 20.47 -4.56 16.21
CA GLN A 59 20.97 -4.47 17.57
C GLN A 59 22.27 -5.27 17.73
N GLY A 60 23.28 -4.65 18.35
CA GLY A 60 24.54 -5.33 18.72
C GLY A 60 25.64 -5.32 17.66
N VAL A 61 25.38 -4.82 16.44
CA VAL A 61 26.40 -4.52 15.42
C VAL A 61 26.11 -3.16 14.80
N ASN A 62 27.04 -2.64 13.99
CA ASN A 62 26.80 -1.42 13.23
C ASN A 62 25.67 -1.65 12.22
N ASN A 63 24.75 -0.70 12.15
CA ASN A 63 23.72 -0.65 11.11
C ASN A 63 24.34 -0.79 9.72
N PHE A 64 23.55 -1.31 8.80
CA PHE A 64 23.91 -1.40 7.40
C PHE A 64 23.18 -0.31 6.63
N ASP A 65 23.93 0.72 6.21
CA ASP A 65 23.36 1.87 5.49
C ASP A 65 23.41 1.55 4.00
N ILE A 66 22.27 1.14 3.44
CA ILE A 66 22.18 0.71 2.04
C ILE A 66 22.49 1.88 1.09
N LEU A 67 22.22 3.13 1.49
CA LEU A 67 22.53 4.30 0.67
C LEU A 67 24.03 4.48 0.49
N SER A 68 24.80 4.39 1.58
CA SER A 68 26.25 4.63 1.52
C SER A 68 27.08 3.39 1.23
N ASP A 69 26.60 2.22 1.65
CA ASP A 69 27.36 0.97 1.63
C ASP A 69 27.11 0.13 0.37
N THR A 70 26.08 0.44 -0.41
CA THR A 70 25.67 -0.38 -1.58
C THR A 70 25.35 0.46 -2.81
N LEU A 71 24.75 1.63 -2.62
CA LEU A 71 24.19 2.40 -3.72
C LEU A 71 25.05 3.59 -4.12
N VAL A 72 25.05 3.91 -5.41
CA VAL A 72 25.58 5.18 -5.90
C VAL A 72 24.51 6.25 -5.80
N THR A 73 24.75 7.22 -4.93
CA THR A 73 23.87 8.37 -4.70
C THR A 73 24.10 9.48 -5.73
N SER A 74 23.01 10.04 -6.26
CA SER A 74 22.99 11.15 -7.21
C SER A 74 21.60 11.77 -7.24
N ASP A 75 21.43 12.89 -7.94
CA ASP A 75 20.12 13.54 -8.14
C ASP A 75 19.05 12.62 -8.76
N ARG A 76 19.47 11.48 -9.33
CA ARG A 76 18.59 10.50 -9.97
C ARG A 76 18.56 9.15 -9.26
N SER A 77 19.34 8.89 -8.22
CA SER A 77 19.39 7.55 -7.63
C SER A 77 19.90 7.58 -6.20
N PRO A 78 19.35 6.76 -5.29
CA PRO A 78 18.13 5.98 -5.46
C PRO A 78 16.86 6.84 -5.36
N ARG A 79 15.80 6.47 -6.08
CA ARG A 79 14.50 7.16 -6.05
C ARG A 79 13.33 6.20 -6.25
N MET A 80 12.17 6.54 -5.71
CA MET A 80 10.90 5.88 -6.00
C MET A 80 10.00 6.80 -6.83
N GLU A 81 9.46 6.28 -7.93
CA GLU A 81 8.55 6.98 -8.81
C GLU A 81 7.17 6.34 -8.69
N PHE A 82 6.18 7.09 -8.22
CA PHE A 82 4.80 6.64 -8.10
C PHE A 82 3.97 7.19 -9.25
N PHE A 83 3.22 6.34 -9.93
CA PHE A 83 2.33 6.70 -11.04
C PHE A 83 0.88 6.44 -10.60
N GLY A 84 0.12 7.50 -10.37
CA GLY A 84 -1.23 7.39 -9.80
C GLY A 84 -2.26 6.81 -10.76
N GLY A 85 -2.07 7.00 -12.07
CA GLY A 85 -3.01 6.57 -13.10
C GLY A 85 -3.25 5.05 -13.16
N ASP A 86 -2.22 4.24 -12.90
CA ASP A 86 -2.27 2.78 -12.91
C ASP A 86 -1.81 2.14 -11.58
N ALA A 87 -1.55 2.98 -10.56
CA ALA A 87 -1.05 2.58 -9.25
C ALA A 87 0.25 1.75 -9.33
N THR A 88 1.15 2.12 -10.23
CA THR A 88 2.48 1.51 -10.38
C THR A 88 3.56 2.30 -9.65
N VAL A 89 4.63 1.61 -9.26
CA VAL A 89 5.76 2.23 -8.58
C VAL A 89 7.07 1.62 -9.05
N ASN A 90 8.06 2.47 -9.32
CA ASN A 90 9.40 2.05 -9.74
C ASN A 90 10.43 2.50 -8.71
N LEU A 91 11.23 1.57 -8.18
CA LEU A 91 12.43 1.88 -7.42
C LEU A 91 13.62 1.87 -8.38
N VAL A 92 14.14 3.05 -8.70
CA VAL A 92 15.30 3.23 -9.57
C VAL A 92 16.55 3.42 -8.72
N TYR A 93 17.58 2.61 -8.98
CA TYR A 93 18.80 2.59 -8.18
C TYR A 93 20.03 2.30 -9.05
N ARG A 94 21.22 2.42 -8.47
CA ARG A 94 22.48 1.98 -9.07
C ARG A 94 23.37 1.40 -7.98
N ILE A 95 23.90 0.22 -8.20
CA ILE A 95 24.83 -0.44 -7.29
C ILE A 95 26.24 0.12 -7.51
N GLU A 96 27.01 0.27 -6.44
CA GLU A 96 28.42 0.62 -6.56
C GLU A 96 29.20 -0.44 -7.36
N GLY A 97 29.94 0.01 -8.38
CA GLY A 97 30.70 -0.89 -9.26
C GLY A 97 29.90 -1.52 -10.40
N SER A 98 28.60 -1.24 -10.54
CA SER A 98 27.82 -1.64 -11.72
C SER A 98 27.86 -0.58 -12.83
N ASP A 99 27.79 -1.03 -14.09
CA ASP A 99 27.88 -0.16 -15.29
C ASP A 99 26.57 0.56 -15.65
N GLY A 100 25.55 0.57 -14.77
CA GLY A 100 24.25 1.16 -15.10
C GLY A 100 23.26 1.22 -13.94
N SER A 101 22.11 1.84 -14.23
CA SER A 101 20.97 1.87 -13.31
C SER A 101 20.09 0.63 -13.47
N SER A 102 19.54 0.20 -12.36
CA SER A 102 18.56 -0.89 -12.25
C SER A 102 17.22 -0.33 -11.79
N THR A 103 16.15 -1.08 -12.05
CA THR A 103 14.79 -0.73 -11.65
C THR A 103 14.09 -1.95 -11.08
N VAL A 104 13.49 -1.82 -9.89
CA VAL A 104 12.54 -2.79 -9.33
C VAL A 104 11.14 -2.21 -9.51
N SER A 105 10.27 -2.92 -10.21
CA SER A 105 8.90 -2.45 -10.49
C SER A 105 7.90 -3.08 -9.53
N GLY A 106 6.85 -2.34 -9.17
CA GLY A 106 5.83 -2.79 -8.24
C GLY A 106 4.48 -2.16 -8.48
N GLN A 107 3.53 -2.53 -7.63
CA GLN A 107 2.21 -1.91 -7.55
C GLN A 107 2.03 -1.29 -6.18
N PHE A 108 1.16 -0.28 -6.06
CA PHE A 108 0.83 0.28 -4.77
C PHE A 108 -0.68 0.43 -4.56
N SER A 109 -1.08 0.50 -3.31
CA SER A 109 -2.45 0.80 -2.91
C SER A 109 -2.46 1.64 -1.65
N THR A 110 -3.38 2.59 -1.56
CA THR A 110 -3.55 3.44 -0.39
C THR A 110 -4.61 2.86 0.54
N ARG A 111 -4.46 3.12 1.84
CA ARG A 111 -5.37 2.66 2.90
C ARG A 111 -5.90 3.85 3.69
N ARG A 112 -7.02 3.64 4.37
CA ARG A 112 -7.77 4.67 5.14
C ARG A 112 -6.99 5.32 6.27
N ASN A 113 -6.08 4.59 6.85
CA ASN A 113 -5.22 5.00 7.95
C ASN A 113 -3.98 5.77 7.48
N ASN A 114 -4.05 6.38 6.30
CA ASN A 114 -2.96 7.15 5.71
C ASN A 114 -1.71 6.28 5.51
N GLU A 115 -1.91 5.04 5.07
CA GLU A 115 -0.83 4.13 4.69
C GLU A 115 -0.82 3.91 3.18
N VAL A 116 0.36 3.61 2.64
CA VAL A 116 0.53 3.05 1.31
C VAL A 116 1.23 1.71 1.41
N LEU A 117 0.62 0.69 0.80
CA LEU A 117 1.25 -0.62 0.60
C LEU A 117 1.89 -0.62 -0.78
N VAL A 118 3.19 -0.84 -0.82
CA VAL A 118 3.97 -1.06 -2.04
C VAL A 118 4.30 -2.54 -2.14
N ASP A 119 3.97 -3.15 -3.26
CA ASP A 119 4.09 -4.58 -3.54
C ASP A 119 5.06 -4.83 -4.69
N PHE A 120 6.19 -5.43 -4.35
CA PHE A 120 7.27 -5.90 -5.23
C PHE A 120 7.29 -7.43 -5.36
N SER A 121 6.26 -8.15 -4.91
CA SER A 121 6.20 -9.63 -4.91
C SER A 121 6.32 -10.26 -6.30
N ARG A 122 6.01 -9.49 -7.37
CA ARG A 122 6.12 -9.93 -8.77
C ARG A 122 7.55 -9.92 -9.32
N GLU A 123 8.45 -9.21 -8.67
CA GLU A 123 9.86 -9.17 -9.04
C GLU A 123 10.54 -10.48 -8.62
N ASP A 124 11.68 -10.79 -9.21
CA ASP A 124 12.44 -11.95 -8.76
C ASP A 124 13.14 -11.67 -7.41
N GLU A 125 13.44 -12.74 -6.67
CA GLU A 125 14.05 -12.63 -5.35
C GLU A 125 15.48 -12.07 -5.43
N GLU A 126 16.20 -12.28 -6.53
CA GLU A 126 17.58 -11.80 -6.70
C GLU A 126 17.60 -10.27 -6.76
N SER A 127 16.77 -9.67 -7.64
CA SER A 127 16.61 -8.22 -7.77
C SER A 127 16.18 -7.56 -6.46
N ARG A 128 15.28 -8.18 -5.68
CA ARG A 128 14.89 -7.66 -4.36
C ARG A 128 15.96 -7.81 -3.30
N ARG A 129 16.68 -8.95 -3.31
CA ARG A 129 17.71 -9.25 -2.32
C ARG A 129 18.77 -8.18 -2.33
N GLU A 130 19.28 -7.75 -3.50
CA GLU A 130 20.31 -6.70 -3.63
C GLU A 130 20.10 -5.47 -2.74
N LEU A 131 18.83 -5.10 -2.47
CA LEU A 131 18.46 -3.92 -1.69
C LEU A 131 17.88 -4.23 -0.31
N LEU A 132 17.99 -5.49 0.15
CA LEU A 132 17.29 -6.00 1.32
C LEU A 132 15.78 -5.75 1.25
N LEU A 133 15.21 -5.63 0.05
CA LEU A 133 13.83 -5.22 -0.15
C LEU A 133 12.88 -6.36 0.22
N PRO A 134 11.85 -6.12 1.05
CA PRO A 134 10.80 -7.10 1.27
C PRO A 134 9.86 -7.12 0.06
N GLU A 135 9.05 -8.17 -0.03
CA GLU A 135 8.00 -8.25 -1.06
C GLU A 135 6.97 -7.13 -0.89
N ILE A 136 6.62 -6.78 0.34
CA ILE A 136 5.66 -5.72 0.64
C ILE A 136 6.31 -4.72 1.57
N ILE A 137 6.14 -3.44 1.25
CA ILE A 137 6.51 -2.32 2.12
C ILE A 137 5.25 -1.56 2.51
N ARG A 138 5.12 -1.27 3.80
CA ARG A 138 4.04 -0.44 4.34
C ARG A 138 4.64 0.88 4.76
N PHE A 139 4.28 1.94 4.05
CA PHE A 139 4.67 3.28 4.43
C PHE A 139 3.50 4.01 5.09
N ASP A 140 3.80 4.72 6.16
CA ASP A 140 2.99 5.81 6.65
C ASP A 140 3.14 7.02 5.72
N ILE A 141 2.01 7.60 5.34
CA ILE A 141 1.94 8.86 4.61
C ILE A 141 2.03 10.00 5.63
N ILE A 142 3.01 10.87 5.45
CA ILE A 142 3.31 11.99 6.36
C ILE A 142 3.20 13.30 5.57
N ASP A 143 2.75 14.36 6.25
CA ASP A 143 2.65 15.72 5.69
C ASP A 143 1.90 15.76 4.35
N GLY A 144 0.79 15.00 4.23
CA GLY A 144 -0.03 14.95 3.01
C GLY A 144 0.63 14.28 1.81
N GLY A 145 1.60 13.37 2.04
CA GLY A 145 2.33 12.68 0.97
C GLY A 145 3.61 13.36 0.55
N LEU A 146 4.06 14.39 1.28
CA LEU A 146 5.39 14.96 1.08
C LEU A 146 6.50 14.05 1.62
N ARG A 147 6.17 13.17 2.59
CA ARG A 147 7.10 12.19 3.15
C ARG A 147 6.44 10.84 3.33
N LEU A 148 7.20 9.77 3.09
CA LEU A 148 6.80 8.39 3.33
C LEU A 148 7.78 7.72 4.30
N ASN A 149 7.26 7.06 5.32
CA ASN A 149 8.07 6.40 6.36
C ASN A 149 7.68 4.93 6.48
N ALA A 150 8.65 4.01 6.45
CA ALA A 150 8.41 2.61 6.79
C ALA A 150 9.47 2.11 7.77
N ASP A 151 9.03 1.45 8.83
CA ASP A 151 9.86 0.68 9.75
C ASP A 151 9.36 -0.76 9.72
N GLN A 152 10.12 -1.66 9.11
CA GLN A 152 9.70 -3.05 8.91
C GLN A 152 10.66 -4.02 9.55
N GLU A 153 10.17 -4.81 10.50
CA GLU A 153 10.93 -5.90 11.08
C GLU A 153 11.32 -6.92 10.00
N ARG A 154 12.58 -7.33 10.03
CA ARG A 154 13.11 -8.42 9.21
C ARG A 154 13.88 -9.37 10.09
N ASN A 155 13.61 -10.65 9.89
CA ASN A 155 14.28 -11.72 10.60
C ASN A 155 15.21 -12.45 9.64
N GLU A 156 16.24 -13.06 10.20
CA GLU A 156 17.16 -13.96 9.50
C GLU A 156 17.85 -13.32 8.27
N VAL A 157 18.25 -12.06 8.38
CA VAL A 157 18.98 -11.36 7.31
C VAL A 157 20.46 -11.75 7.32
N ASP A 158 20.96 -12.29 6.22
CA ASP A 158 22.38 -12.62 6.05
C ASP A 158 23.21 -11.42 5.57
N LEU A 159 23.58 -10.53 6.50
CA LEU A 159 24.42 -9.36 6.20
C LEU A 159 25.81 -9.68 5.64
N ARG A 160 26.32 -10.90 5.87
CA ARG A 160 27.60 -11.33 5.31
C ARG A 160 27.47 -11.59 3.80
N GLY A 161 26.30 -12.03 3.34
CA GLY A 161 25.98 -12.11 1.92
C GLY A 161 26.03 -10.75 1.21
N TYR A 162 25.68 -9.68 1.92
CA TYR A 162 25.65 -8.31 1.39
C TYR A 162 26.99 -7.59 1.45
N ALA A 163 27.65 -7.63 2.60
CA ALA A 163 28.93 -6.96 2.81
C ALA A 163 29.91 -7.88 3.57
N PRO A 164 30.48 -8.90 2.89
CA PRO A 164 31.26 -9.95 3.54
C PRO A 164 32.49 -9.42 4.28
N GLY A 165 33.14 -8.36 3.79
CA GLY A 165 34.29 -7.76 4.46
C GLY A 165 33.95 -7.09 5.79
N ARG A 166 32.80 -6.39 5.85
CA ARG A 166 32.35 -5.66 7.04
C ARG A 166 31.74 -6.58 8.09
N TYR A 167 31.05 -7.62 7.65
CA TYR A 167 30.31 -8.55 8.52
C TYR A 167 30.91 -9.95 8.57
N ALA A 168 32.20 -10.12 8.23
CA ALA A 168 32.91 -11.40 8.27
C ALA A 168 32.83 -12.13 9.63
N GLY A 169 32.69 -11.36 10.72
CA GLY A 169 32.56 -11.89 12.08
C GLY A 169 31.17 -12.45 12.43
N LEU A 170 30.16 -12.25 11.57
CA LEU A 170 28.84 -12.85 11.77
C LEU A 170 28.87 -14.33 11.36
N THR A 171 28.52 -15.19 12.32
CA THR A 171 28.40 -16.64 12.11
C THR A 171 26.97 -17.09 11.85
N GLN A 172 25.99 -16.21 12.04
CA GLN A 172 24.56 -16.48 11.88
C GLN A 172 23.84 -15.24 11.31
N PRO A 173 22.70 -15.42 10.62
CA PRO A 173 21.83 -14.33 10.23
C PRO A 173 21.36 -13.48 11.43
N VAL A 174 20.99 -12.24 11.17
CA VAL A 174 20.59 -11.27 12.21
C VAL A 174 19.16 -10.77 12.00
N ASN A 175 18.53 -10.35 13.09
CA ASN A 175 17.22 -9.70 13.06
C ASN A 175 17.40 -8.20 13.21
N GLY A 176 16.51 -7.43 12.60
CA GLY A 176 16.59 -5.97 12.64
C GLY A 176 15.35 -5.32 12.04
N THR A 177 15.46 -4.02 11.77
CA THR A 177 14.39 -3.22 11.19
C THR A 177 14.92 -2.54 9.94
N LEU A 178 14.25 -2.75 8.81
CA LEU A 178 14.45 -1.97 7.61
C LEU A 178 13.75 -0.62 7.79
N VAL A 179 14.55 0.44 7.89
CA VAL A 179 14.11 1.81 8.07
C VAL A 179 14.22 2.53 6.73
N LEU A 180 13.07 2.90 6.20
CA LEU A 180 12.93 3.65 4.96
C LEU A 180 12.28 4.98 5.27
N ARG A 181 12.88 6.03 4.75
CA ARG A 181 12.35 7.38 4.81
C ARG A 181 12.54 7.98 3.42
N LEU A 182 11.47 8.58 2.90
CA LEU A 182 11.48 9.18 1.58
C LEU A 182 10.86 10.56 1.61
N ASN A 183 11.44 11.49 0.87
CA ASN A 183 10.91 12.84 0.68
C ASN A 183 10.57 13.06 -0.79
N ARG A 184 9.39 13.61 -1.05
CA ARG A 184 8.95 14.00 -2.38
C ARG A 184 9.87 15.12 -2.89
N ILE A 185 10.36 14.97 -4.11
CA ILE A 185 11.08 16.04 -4.79
C ILE A 185 10.06 17.10 -5.19
N ALA A 186 10.30 18.36 -4.84
CA ALA A 186 9.51 19.46 -5.37
C ALA A 186 9.69 19.48 -6.89
N GLU A 187 8.62 19.22 -7.64
CA GLU A 187 8.65 19.43 -9.09
C GLU A 187 8.97 20.89 -9.33
N THR A 188 10.16 21.17 -9.86
CA THR A 188 10.43 22.51 -10.37
C THR A 188 9.51 22.67 -11.56
N PRO A 189 8.54 23.61 -11.55
CA PRO A 189 7.66 23.79 -12.70
C PRO A 189 8.55 23.99 -13.92
N ALA A 190 8.29 23.23 -14.99
CA ALA A 190 9.00 23.38 -16.25
C ALA A 190 9.04 24.88 -16.57
N ALA A 191 10.25 25.43 -16.74
CA ALA A 191 10.41 26.82 -17.08
C ALA A 191 9.54 27.10 -18.31
N VAL A 192 8.46 27.87 -18.12
CA VAL A 192 7.65 28.38 -19.22
C VAL A 192 8.58 29.35 -19.94
N TRP A 193 9.22 28.87 -20.99
CA TRP A 193 9.93 29.71 -21.94
C TRP A 193 8.90 30.65 -22.55
N TYR A 194 8.82 31.87 -22.04
CA TYR A 194 8.16 32.96 -22.75
C TYR A 194 9.03 33.26 -23.98
N ASP A 195 8.63 32.72 -25.13
CA ASP A 195 9.06 33.26 -26.41
C ASP A 195 8.47 34.66 -26.55
N ALA A 196 9.20 35.65 -26.04
CA ALA A 196 8.98 37.04 -26.36
C ALA A 196 9.50 37.28 -27.77
N HIS A 197 8.65 37.01 -28.77
CA HIS A 197 8.80 37.60 -30.08
C HIS A 197 8.10 38.96 -30.09
N GLU A 198 8.91 40.01 -29.99
CA GLU A 198 8.56 41.36 -30.47
C GLU A 198 8.47 41.41 -32.00
#